data_AF-A0A162D4L0-F1
#
_entry.id   AF-A0A162D4L0-F1
#
_cell.length_a   1.000
_cell.length_b   1.000
_cell.length_c   1.000
_cell.angle_alpha   90.00
_cell.angle_beta   90.00
_cell.angle_gamma   90.00
#
_symmetry.space_group_name_H-M   'P 1'
#
loop_
_entity.id
_entity.type
_entity.pdbx_description
1 polymer ?
#
loop_
_entity_poly.entity_id
_entity_poly.type
_entity_poly.pdbx_seq_one_letter_code
_entity_poly.pdbx_strand_id
1 'polypeptide(L)'
;MFYITGYAIFKYGQLLCFCIDCYTKIITRTCNARYLRLVKHLDRGGLKYPCESVTSRMWTVYIFFRRVFQKLRNCSKIVDDFVDFVVVRLSQCEEFKCFANEKHSQTLCTFLCKKFLLVVLPAEEKRSRVRSDKILIVQNKRKKRKALKLQK
;
A
#
# COMPACT_ATOMS: atom_id res chain seq x y z
N MET A 1 -1.07 13.03 3.70
CA MET A 1 -0.84 12.19 2.50
C MET A 1 0.52 11.54 2.48
N PHE A 2 1.61 12.32 2.46
CA PHE A 2 2.99 11.81 2.57
C PHE A 2 3.16 10.80 3.72
N TYR A 3 2.61 11.10 4.90
CA TYR A 3 2.61 10.19 6.04
C TYR A 3 1.93 8.84 5.75
N ILE A 4 0.76 8.85 5.11
CA ILE A 4 -0.01 7.62 4.80
C ILE A 4 0.74 6.77 3.78
N THR A 5 1.25 7.41 2.72
CA THR A 5 2.06 6.74 1.70
C THR A 5 3.34 6.19 2.31
N GLY A 6 4.04 6.96 3.16
CA GLY A 6 5.23 6.50 3.88
C GLY A 6 4.97 5.34 4.83
N TYR A 7 3.84 5.35 5.54
CA TYR A 7 3.40 4.21 6.35
C TYR A 7 3.11 2.97 5.52
N ALA A 8 2.43 3.12 4.37
CA ALA A 8 2.18 2.00 3.46
C ALA A 8 3.49 1.41 2.93
N ILE A 9 4.47 2.24 2.57
CA ILE A 9 5.79 1.78 2.14
C ILE A 9 6.54 1.09 3.28
N PHE A 10 6.52 1.67 4.49
CA PHE A 10 7.11 1.05 5.67
C PHE A 10 6.54 -0.36 5.90
N LYS A 11 5.21 -0.52 5.78
CA LYS A 11 4.56 -1.82 5.91
C LYS A 11 4.87 -2.78 4.77
N TYR A 12 5.05 -2.28 3.55
CA TYR A 12 5.49 -3.09 2.41
C TYR A 12 6.90 -3.68 2.67
N GLY A 13 7.79 -2.89 3.27
CA GLY A 13 9.13 -3.33 3.70
C GLY A 13 9.15 -4.45 4.75
N GLN A 14 8.00 -4.80 5.34
CA GLN A 14 7.86 -5.86 6.33
C GLN A 14 7.22 -7.14 5.75
N LEU A 15 6.90 -7.17 4.45
CA LEU A 15 6.27 -8.32 3.81
C LEU A 15 7.27 -9.43 3.49
N LEU A 16 6.80 -10.67 3.50
CA LEU A 16 7.60 -11.84 3.09
C LEU A 16 7.89 -11.85 1.58
N CYS A 17 7.00 -11.29 0.76
CA CYS A 17 7.15 -11.14 -0.69
C CYS A 17 7.75 -9.79 -1.09
N PHE A 18 8.59 -9.22 -0.21
CA PHE A 18 9.23 -7.94 -0.40
C PHE A 18 10.27 -7.99 -1.54
N CYS A 19 10.27 -6.98 -2.41
CA CYS A 19 11.30 -6.77 -3.41
C CYS A 19 12.11 -5.51 -3.09
N ILE A 20 13.43 -5.67 -2.90
CA ILE A 20 14.33 -4.58 -2.51
C ILE A 20 14.43 -3.50 -3.59
N ASP A 21 14.39 -3.86 -4.87
CA ASP A 21 14.47 -2.92 -5.98
C ASP A 21 13.22 -2.04 -6.04
N CYS A 22 12.03 -2.67 -5.98
CA CYS A 22 10.76 -1.99 -5.87
C CYS A 22 10.75 -1.02 -4.69
N TYR A 23 11.23 -1.47 -3.54
CA TYR A 23 11.27 -0.66 -2.33
C TYR A 23 12.22 0.53 -2.45
N THR A 24 13.40 0.33 -3.02
CA THR A 24 14.42 1.38 -3.14
C THR A 24 13.98 2.46 -4.12
N LYS A 25 13.22 2.10 -5.18
CA LYS A 25 12.65 3.06 -6.13
C LYS A 25 11.58 3.97 -5.52
N ILE A 26 10.72 3.43 -4.67
CA ILE A 26 9.59 4.19 -4.10
C ILE A 26 9.97 5.00 -2.87
N ILE A 27 11.11 4.72 -2.23
CA ILE A 27 11.64 5.55 -1.14
C ILE A 27 12.58 6.62 -1.70
N THR A 28 12.53 7.81 -1.12
CA THR A 28 13.61 8.77 -1.29
C THR A 28 14.60 8.68 -0.13
N ARG A 29 15.91 8.66 -0.45
CA ARG A 29 16.98 8.79 0.55
C ARG A 29 17.16 10.23 1.01
N THR A 30 16.88 11.19 0.12
CA THR A 30 17.05 12.63 0.34
C THR A 30 15.89 13.39 -0.28
N CYS A 31 15.19 14.20 0.52
CA CYS A 31 14.16 15.09 0.01
C CYS A 31 14.54 16.55 0.28
N ASN A 32 14.64 17.35 -0.78
CA ASN A 32 14.95 18.76 -0.69
C ASN A 32 13.76 19.60 -0.19
N ALA A 33 12.54 19.05 -0.22
CA ALA A 33 11.35 19.76 0.22
C ALA A 33 11.34 19.99 1.74
N ARG A 34 11.19 21.25 2.16
CA ARG A 34 11.24 21.68 3.56
C ARG A 34 10.19 20.98 4.43
N TYR A 35 8.99 20.75 3.90
CA TYR A 35 7.91 20.08 4.65
C TYR A 35 8.22 18.59 4.92
N LEU A 36 8.95 17.90 4.04
CA LEU A 36 9.35 16.51 4.27
C LEU A 36 10.45 16.41 5.33
N ARG A 37 11.34 17.40 5.41
CA ARG A 37 12.31 17.52 6.51
C ARG A 37 11.60 17.72 7.86
N LEU A 38 10.55 18.56 7.90
CA LEU A 38 9.75 18.74 9.11
C LEU A 38 9.10 17.43 9.57
N VAL A 39 8.49 16.67 8.64
CA VAL A 39 7.91 15.36 8.97
C VAL A 39 8.99 14.38 9.45
N LYS A 40 10.20 14.42 8.87
CA LYS A 40 11.38 13.64 9.32
C LYS A 40 11.80 13.95 10.74
N HIS A 41 11.82 15.23 11.11
CA HIS A 41 12.14 15.63 12.47
C HIS A 41 11.06 15.21 13.47
N LEU A 42 9.78 15.34 13.12
CA LEU A 42 8.66 14.95 13.98
C LEU A 42 8.61 13.43 14.22
N ASP A 43 8.94 12.65 13.20
CA ASP A 43 8.83 11.19 13.22
C ASP A 43 10.12 10.48 13.68
N ARG A 44 11.18 11.23 13.99
CA ARG A 44 12.51 10.71 14.42
C ARG A 44 13.11 9.66 13.47
N GLY A 45 12.72 9.67 12.19
CA GLY A 45 13.20 8.75 11.17
C GLY A 45 12.60 7.33 11.22
N GLY A 46 11.49 7.11 11.93
CA GLY A 46 10.80 5.82 11.97
C GLY A 46 10.12 5.44 10.66
N LEU A 47 9.69 6.42 9.88
CA LEU A 47 9.01 6.29 8.60
C LEU A 47 9.98 6.40 7.43
N LYS A 48 9.56 5.74 6.36
CA LYS A 48 10.22 5.81 5.06
C LYS A 48 9.51 6.87 4.23
N TYR A 49 10.28 7.83 3.73
CA TYR A 49 9.74 8.91 2.94
C TYR A 49 9.54 8.43 1.50
N PRO A 50 8.31 8.45 0.97
CA PRO A 50 8.10 8.18 -0.44
C PRO A 50 8.81 9.22 -1.30
N CYS A 51 9.21 8.86 -2.51
CA CYS A 51 9.56 9.84 -3.52
C CYS A 51 8.33 10.70 -3.90
N GLU A 52 8.59 11.90 -4.42
CA GLU A 52 7.54 12.87 -4.73
C GLU A 52 6.61 12.37 -5.83
N SER A 53 7.16 11.69 -6.85
CA SER A 53 6.40 11.09 -7.93
C SER A 53 5.41 10.04 -7.42
N VAL A 54 5.84 9.12 -6.55
CA VAL A 54 4.95 8.13 -5.91
C VAL A 54 3.87 8.82 -5.09
N THR A 55 4.21 9.86 -4.32
CA THR A 55 3.20 10.57 -3.52
C THR A 55 2.19 11.30 -4.40
N SER A 56 2.65 11.95 -5.47
CA SER A 56 1.80 12.63 -6.45
C SER A 56 0.81 11.65 -7.10
N ARG A 57 1.29 10.48 -7.55
CA ARG A 57 0.42 9.42 -8.10
C ARG A 57 -0.63 8.95 -7.10
N MET A 58 -0.22 8.67 -5.86
CA MET A 58 -1.15 8.23 -4.81
C MET A 58 -2.15 9.34 -4.42
N TRP A 59 -1.75 10.61 -4.50
CA TRP A 59 -2.65 11.74 -4.29
C TRP A 59 -3.70 11.87 -5.39
N THR A 60 -3.32 11.67 -6.65
CA THR A 60 -4.28 11.65 -7.76
C THR A 60 -5.31 10.54 -7.59
N VAL A 61 -4.85 9.33 -7.24
CA VAL A 61 -5.73 8.18 -6.93
C VAL A 61 -6.66 8.50 -5.75
N TYR A 62 -6.14 9.14 -4.70
CA TYR A 62 -6.93 9.59 -3.56
C TYR A 62 -8.04 10.56 -3.95
N ILE A 63 -7.72 11.63 -4.68
CA ILE A 63 -8.68 12.66 -5.07
C ILE A 63 -9.77 12.05 -5.95
N PHE A 64 -9.39 11.19 -6.90
CA PHE A 64 -10.33 10.47 -7.72
C PHE A 64 -11.26 9.59 -6.87
N PHE A 65 -10.68 8.73 -6.04
CA PHE A 65 -11.46 7.82 -5.21
C PHE A 65 -12.41 8.58 -4.27
N ARG A 66 -11.94 9.65 -3.62
CA ARG A 66 -12.78 10.46 -2.72
C ARG A 66 -13.99 11.08 -3.43
N ARG A 67 -13.82 11.54 -4.68
CA ARG A 67 -14.91 12.13 -5.48
C ARG A 67 -15.91 11.08 -5.97
N VAL A 68 -15.44 9.89 -6.31
CA VAL A 68 -16.26 8.82 -6.90
C VAL A 68 -16.93 7.97 -5.82
N PHE A 69 -16.22 7.65 -4.74
CA PHE A 69 -16.67 6.74 -3.68
C PHE A 69 -17.99 7.17 -3.04
N GLN A 70 -18.18 8.48 -2.83
CA GLN A 70 -19.44 8.99 -2.26
C GLN A 70 -20.66 8.65 -3.11
N LYS A 71 -20.48 8.52 -4.44
CA LYS A 71 -21.55 8.17 -5.39
C LYS A 71 -21.79 6.66 -5.48
N LEU A 72 -20.89 5.83 -4.93
CA LEU A 72 -20.89 4.38 -5.07
C LEU A 72 -21.09 3.64 -3.73
N ARG A 73 -21.59 4.33 -2.71
CA ARG A 73 -21.72 3.82 -1.33
C ARG A 73 -22.55 2.52 -1.19
N ASN A 74 -23.43 2.23 -2.13
CA ASN A 74 -24.29 1.04 -2.09
C ASN A 74 -23.75 -0.12 -2.95
N CYS A 75 -22.61 0.06 -3.62
CA CYS A 75 -21.99 -0.99 -4.42
C CYS A 75 -21.15 -1.91 -3.54
N SER A 76 -21.50 -3.20 -3.49
CA SER A 76 -20.65 -4.21 -2.85
C SER A 76 -19.29 -4.29 -3.58
N LYS A 77 -18.21 -4.55 -2.83
CA LYS A 77 -16.84 -4.75 -3.35
C LYS A 77 -16.17 -3.58 -4.08
N ILE A 78 -16.76 -2.38 -4.08
CA ILE A 78 -16.24 -1.23 -4.84
C ILE A 78 -14.74 -0.91 -4.61
N VAL A 79 -14.25 -1.09 -3.39
CA VAL A 79 -12.83 -0.85 -3.07
C VAL A 79 -11.93 -1.87 -3.75
N ASP A 80 -12.34 -3.14 -3.79
CA ASP A 80 -11.55 -4.20 -4.41
C ASP A 80 -11.56 -4.02 -5.94
N ASP A 81 -12.73 -3.75 -6.52
CA ASP A 81 -12.86 -3.47 -7.97
C ASP A 81 -12.06 -2.23 -8.39
N PHE A 82 -12.08 -1.18 -7.56
CA PHE A 82 -11.28 0.02 -7.80
C PHE A 82 -9.79 -0.27 -7.71
N VAL A 83 -9.35 -1.06 -6.72
CA VAL A 83 -7.96 -1.48 -6.61
C VAL A 83 -7.55 -2.26 -7.84
N ASP A 84 -8.33 -3.24 -8.27
CA ASP A 84 -8.01 -4.09 -9.42
C ASP A 84 -7.91 -3.25 -10.72
N PHE A 85 -8.82 -2.28 -10.90
CA PHE A 85 -8.76 -1.33 -12.01
C PHE A 85 -7.49 -0.46 -11.99
N VAL A 86 -7.17 0.14 -10.83
CA VAL A 86 -6.06 1.11 -10.71
C VAL A 86 -4.71 0.43 -10.74
N VAL A 87 -4.59 -0.77 -10.17
CA VAL A 87 -3.33 -1.52 -10.08
C VAL A 87 -2.73 -1.77 -11.45
N VAL A 88 -3.55 -2.14 -12.45
CA VAL A 88 -3.09 -2.39 -13.82
C VAL A 88 -2.39 -1.16 -14.41
N ARG A 89 -2.93 0.03 -14.16
CA ARG A 89 -2.36 1.29 -14.66
C ARG A 89 -1.17 1.76 -13.84
N LEU A 90 -1.23 1.63 -12.51
CA LEU A 90 -0.11 2.00 -11.64
C LEU A 90 1.11 1.11 -11.87
N SER A 91 0.94 -0.19 -12.08
CA SER A 91 2.07 -1.11 -12.30
C SER A 91 2.85 -0.83 -13.59
N GLN A 92 2.25 -0.10 -14.53
CA GLN A 92 2.88 0.33 -15.78
C GLN A 92 3.68 1.63 -15.61
N CYS A 93 3.49 2.37 -14.52
CA CYS A 93 4.23 3.60 -14.27
C CYS A 93 5.67 3.26 -13.84
N GLU A 94 6.65 4.00 -14.36
CA GLU A 94 8.09 3.77 -14.15
C GLU A 94 8.47 3.68 -12.66
N GLU A 95 7.79 4.45 -11.81
CA GLU A 95 8.02 4.49 -10.37
C GLU A 95 7.69 3.16 -9.66
N PHE A 96 6.75 2.39 -10.20
CA PHE A 96 6.28 1.12 -9.61
C PHE A 96 6.76 -0.12 -10.39
N LYS A 97 7.39 0.09 -11.55
CA LYS A 97 7.83 -0.99 -12.44
C LYS A 97 9.05 -1.70 -11.87
N CYS A 98 8.90 -3.00 -11.64
CA CYS A 98 10.00 -3.92 -11.38
C CYS A 98 10.52 -4.51 -12.69
N PHE A 99 11.82 -4.41 -12.95
CA PHE A 99 12.43 -5.01 -14.15
C PHE A 99 12.67 -6.52 -13.99
N ALA A 100 12.75 -7.02 -12.76
CA ALA A 100 13.02 -8.43 -12.49
C ALA A 100 11.75 -9.30 -12.59
N ASN A 101 10.59 -8.79 -12.19
CA ASN A 101 9.35 -9.55 -12.17
C ASN A 101 8.12 -8.62 -12.15
N GLU A 102 7.29 -8.70 -13.18
CA GLU A 102 6.06 -7.91 -13.29
C GLU A 102 5.09 -8.15 -12.11
N LYS A 103 5.06 -9.37 -11.56
CA LYS A 103 4.23 -9.68 -10.38
C LYS A 103 4.63 -8.85 -9.16
N HIS A 104 5.89 -8.41 -9.05
CA HIS A 104 6.30 -7.52 -7.96
C HIS A 104 5.68 -6.13 -8.10
N SER A 105 5.60 -5.59 -9.33
CA SER A 105 4.96 -4.30 -9.61
C SER A 105 3.49 -4.33 -9.20
N GLN A 106 2.76 -5.38 -9.62
CA GLN A 106 1.36 -5.56 -9.28
C GLN A 106 1.16 -5.76 -7.78
N THR A 107 1.98 -6.60 -7.13
CA THR A 107 1.89 -6.84 -5.68
C THR A 107 2.12 -5.57 -4.88
N LEU A 108 3.13 -4.76 -5.27
CA LEU A 108 3.40 -3.47 -4.66
C LEU A 108 2.20 -2.52 -4.81
N CYS A 109 1.71 -2.34 -6.03
CA CYS A 109 0.60 -1.43 -6.31
C CYS A 109 -0.66 -1.84 -5.55
N THR A 110 -1.00 -3.14 -5.54
CA THR A 110 -2.14 -3.68 -4.81
C THR A 110 -2.00 -3.40 -3.31
N PHE A 111 -0.82 -3.64 -2.76
CA PHE A 111 -0.56 -3.40 -1.35
C PHE A 111 -0.69 -1.92 -0.98
N LEU A 112 -0.05 -1.04 -1.76
CA LEU A 112 -0.11 0.40 -1.54
C LEU A 112 -1.55 0.89 -1.67
N CYS A 113 -2.28 0.53 -2.72
CA CYS A 113 -3.67 0.94 -2.90
C CYS A 113 -4.56 0.46 -1.76
N LYS A 114 -4.48 -0.82 -1.37
CA LYS A 114 -5.29 -1.33 -0.25
C LYS A 114 -4.99 -0.62 1.06
N LYS A 115 -3.70 -0.45 1.42
CA LYS A 115 -3.32 0.25 2.66
C LYS A 115 -3.68 1.72 2.63
N PHE A 116 -3.53 2.35 1.48
CA PHE A 116 -3.83 3.75 1.29
C PHE A 116 -5.34 4.02 1.37
N LEU A 117 -6.16 3.25 0.63
CA LEU A 117 -7.61 3.40 0.59
C LEU A 117 -8.27 3.08 1.93
N LEU A 118 -7.73 2.13 2.72
CA LEU A 118 -8.21 1.85 4.07
C LEU A 118 -8.22 3.08 5.00
N VAL A 119 -7.40 4.09 4.74
CA VAL A 119 -7.39 5.33 5.53
C VAL A 119 -8.54 6.26 5.12
N VAL A 120 -9.06 6.11 3.91
CA VAL A 120 -10.10 6.96 3.31
C VAL A 120 -11.51 6.41 3.58
N LEU A 121 -11.62 5.11 3.86
CA LEU A 121 -12.91 4.48 4.14
C LEU A 121 -13.54 4.97 5.45
N PRO A 122 -14.88 5.04 5.51
CA PRO A 122 -15.61 5.27 6.76
C PRO A 122 -15.20 4.27 7.86
N ALA A 123 -15.35 4.67 9.12
CA ALA A 123 -14.90 3.87 10.26
C ALA A 123 -15.49 2.45 10.30
N GLU A 124 -16.74 2.27 9.86
CA GLU A 124 -17.44 0.98 9.82
C GLU A 124 -16.84 0.02 8.79
N GLU A 125 -16.70 0.47 7.54
CA GLU A 125 -16.07 -0.31 6.47
C GLU A 125 -14.61 -0.63 6.78
N LYS A 126 -13.88 0.35 7.34
CA LYS A 126 -12.50 0.16 7.79
C LYS A 126 -12.41 -0.93 8.87
N ARG A 127 -13.30 -0.92 9.86
CA ARG A 127 -13.35 -1.94 10.93
C ARG A 127 -13.64 -3.32 10.37
N SER A 128 -14.61 -3.43 9.45
CA SER A 128 -14.94 -4.67 8.76
C SER A 128 -13.73 -5.26 8.04
N ARG A 129 -13.03 -4.46 7.23
CA ARG A 129 -11.85 -4.93 6.47
C ARG A 129 -10.66 -5.30 7.36
N VAL A 130 -10.36 -4.51 8.39
CA VAL A 130 -9.27 -4.83 9.34
C VAL A 130 -9.56 -6.15 10.07
N ARG A 131 -10.83 -6.43 10.39
CA ARG A 131 -11.25 -7.71 10.98
C ARG A 131 -11.01 -8.88 10.02
N SER A 132 -11.42 -8.74 8.76
CA SER A 132 -11.19 -9.75 7.72
C SER A 132 -9.71 -10.04 7.47
N ASP A 133 -8.86 -9.01 7.38
CA ASP A 133 -7.41 -9.14 7.22
C ASP A 133 -6.78 -9.91 8.39
N LYS A 134 -7.17 -9.60 9.63
CA LYS A 134 -6.67 -10.31 10.83
C LYS A 134 -7.03 -11.79 10.81
N ILE A 135 -8.26 -12.12 10.42
CA ILE A 135 -8.73 -13.51 10.32
C ILE A 135 -7.88 -14.27 9.29
N LEU A 136 -7.66 -13.69 8.11
CA LEU A 136 -6.82 -14.28 7.05
C LEU A 136 -5.37 -14.50 7.52
N ILE A 137 -4.78 -13.54 8.23
CA ILE A 137 -3.41 -13.67 8.76
C ILE A 137 -3.31 -14.83 9.77
N VAL A 138 -4.29 -14.95 10.67
CA VAL A 138 -4.32 -16.05 11.66
C VAL A 138 -4.48 -17.40 10.96
N GLN A 139 -5.36 -17.49 9.96
CA GLN A 139 -5.55 -18.71 9.17
C GLN A 139 -4.28 -19.12 8.42
N ASN A 140 -3.60 -18.18 7.77
CA ASN A 140 -2.36 -18.45 7.03
C ASN A 140 -1.21 -18.88 7.96
N LYS A 141 -1.08 -18.27 9.16
CA LYS A 141 -0.12 -18.73 10.18
C LYS A 141 -0.41 -20.16 10.64
N ARG A 142 -1.69 -20.52 10.83
CA ARG A 142 -2.10 -21.88 11.20
C ARG A 142 -1.78 -22.90 10.10
N LYS A 143 -2.10 -22.59 8.83
CA LYS A 143 -1.77 -23.45 7.67
C LYS A 143 -0.26 -23.69 7.55
N LYS A 144 0.55 -22.64 7.67
CA LYS A 144 2.02 -22.73 7.62
C LYS A 144 2.58 -23.63 8.73
N ARG A 145 2.07 -23.51 9.96
CA ARG A 145 2.47 -24.37 11.09
C ARG A 145 2.11 -25.85 10.86
N LYS A 146 0.99 -26.15 10.20
CA LYS A 146 0.61 -27.52 9.85
C LYS A 146 1.54 -28.11 8.78
N ALA A 147 1.85 -27.35 7.72
CA ALA A 147 2.76 -27.80 6.67
C ALA A 147 4.18 -28.12 7.19
N LEU A 148 4.70 -27.29 8.09
CA LEU A 148 6.02 -27.52 8.73
C LEU A 148 6.07 -28.74 9.66
N LYS A 149 4.93 -29.22 10.16
CA LYS A 149 4.85 -30.44 10.99
C LYS A 149 4.74 -31.72 10.17
N LEU A 150 4.35 -31.63 8.89
CA LEU A 150 4.23 -32.77 7.96
C LEU A 150 5.54 -33.07 7.21
N GLN A 151 6.55 -32.22 7.35
CA GLN A 151 7.88 -32.37 6.75
C GLN A 151 8.94 -32.88 7.74
N LYS A 152 8.52 -33.26 8.95
CA LYS A 152 9.33 -33.93 9.98
C LYS A 152 8.76 -35.32 10.21
#